data_AF-A0A353CCU3-F1
#
_entry.id   AF-A0A353CCU3-F1
#
_cell.length_a   1.000
_cell.length_b   1.000
_cell.length_c   1.000
_cell.angle_alpha   90.00
_cell.angle_beta   90.00
_cell.angle_gamma   90.00
#
_symmetry.space_group_name_H-M   'P 1'
#
loop_
_entity.id
_entity.type
_entity.pdbx_description
1 polymer ?
#
loop_
_entity_poly.entity_id
_entity_poly.type
_entity_poly.pdbx_seq_one_letter_code
_entity_poly.pdbx_strand_id
1 'polypeptide(L)'
;MKRNLSLVFWLAMFVGIVGIEVISAFGQNAALVGTWTNGSVGSIQYKDRVTGSTSPGRGSHFSYKFFANGSYEFVGYMESTMYSCRSTLFNQITGKYRVDGSTIDLDPARDFWKSTNSCAASGNKQTAKTPVRKTVEFRQTMDDYGATLLCLNDGTGETCYRREK
;
A
#
# COMPACT_ATOMS: atom_id res chain seq x y z
N MET A 1 34.53 -4.91 73.50
CA MET A 1 33.20 -4.72 72.87
C MET A 1 33.16 -3.35 72.20
N LYS A 2 33.31 -3.28 70.87
CA LYS A 2 33.05 -2.07 70.07
C LYS A 2 32.13 -2.48 68.93
N ARG A 3 30.87 -2.01 68.96
CA ARG A 3 29.85 -2.28 67.93
C ARG A 3 29.84 -1.15 66.91
N ASN A 4 30.26 -1.51 65.70
CA ASN A 4 29.64 -1.24 64.41
C ASN A 4 28.70 -0.03 64.33
N LEU A 5 29.17 1.04 63.68
CA LEU A 5 28.30 1.98 62.98
C LEU A 5 29.09 2.67 61.87
N SER A 6 28.84 2.27 60.62
CA SER A 6 28.82 3.16 59.43
C SER A 6 28.84 2.31 58.16
N LEU A 7 27.81 1.46 58.01
CA LEU A 7 27.48 0.72 56.78
C LEU A 7 26.31 1.41 56.05
N VAL A 8 26.26 2.74 56.08
CA VAL A 8 25.15 3.54 55.48
C VAL A 8 25.60 4.27 54.20
N PHE A 9 26.89 4.22 53.85
CA PHE A 9 27.42 4.99 52.72
C PHE A 9 27.38 4.30 51.34
N TRP A 10 26.71 3.15 51.20
CA TRP A 10 26.72 2.33 49.97
C TRP A 10 25.36 2.12 49.29
N LEU A 11 24.35 2.98 49.56
CA LEU A 11 22.98 2.79 49.04
C LEU A 11 22.42 4.00 48.26
N ALA A 12 23.27 4.90 47.79
CA ALA A 12 22.86 6.10 47.05
C ALA A 12 23.49 6.22 45.65
N MET A 13 23.72 5.10 44.95
CA MET A 13 24.28 5.11 43.60
C MET A 13 23.62 4.07 42.67
N PHE A 14 22.29 3.96 42.71
CA PHE A 14 21.52 3.13 41.78
C PHE A 14 20.12 3.71 41.49
N VAL A 15 20.04 5.03 41.27
CA VAL A 15 18.80 5.67 40.79
C VAL A 15 19.20 6.60 39.64
N GLY A 16 19.17 6.09 38.41
CA GLY A 16 19.57 6.88 37.25
C GLY A 16 19.64 6.15 35.91
N ILE A 17 18.85 5.09 35.71
CA ILE A 17 18.49 4.68 34.34
C ILE A 17 16.98 4.85 34.24
N VAL A 18 16.59 6.11 34.06
CA VAL A 18 15.25 6.45 33.57
C VAL A 18 15.13 5.77 32.22
N GLY A 19 14.17 4.84 32.12
CA GLY A 19 13.83 4.17 30.88
C GLY A 19 13.59 5.21 29.79
N ILE A 20 14.39 5.14 28.74
CA ILE A 20 13.94 5.60 27.43
C ILE A 20 13.00 4.49 26.97
N GLU A 21 11.75 4.54 27.45
CA GLU A 21 10.67 3.99 26.66
C GLU A 21 10.69 4.81 25.38
N VAL A 22 11.24 4.22 24.32
CA VAL A 22 11.07 4.75 22.98
C VAL A 22 9.57 4.69 22.76
N ILE A 23 8.90 5.81 23.03
CA ILE A 23 7.57 6.09 22.52
C ILE A 23 7.77 6.00 21.02
N SER A 24 7.57 4.80 20.46
CA SER A 24 7.26 4.61 19.06
C SER A 24 5.88 5.20 18.91
N ALA A 25 5.82 6.52 19.02
CA ALA A 25 4.66 7.30 18.62
C ALA A 25 4.36 6.78 17.23
N PHE A 26 3.11 6.38 17.04
CA PHE A 26 2.53 6.08 15.76
C PHE A 26 2.64 7.35 14.88
N GLY A 27 3.85 7.64 14.42
CA GLY A 27 4.20 8.63 13.43
C GLY A 27 3.73 8.10 12.09
N GLN A 28 2.43 7.83 12.01
CA GLN A 28 1.72 7.77 10.75
C GLN A 28 2.05 9.08 10.08
N ASN A 29 2.91 9.03 9.06
CA ASN A 29 3.28 10.22 8.33
C ASN A 29 1.99 10.79 7.74
N ALA A 30 1.51 11.91 8.30
CA ALA A 30 0.24 12.52 7.91
C ALA A 30 0.23 12.86 6.41
N ALA A 31 1.41 13.02 5.80
CA ALA A 31 1.55 13.23 4.37
C ALA A 31 1.19 11.99 3.54
N LEU A 32 1.30 10.77 4.09
CA LEU A 32 0.97 9.52 3.40
C LEU A 32 -0.54 9.20 3.47
N VAL A 33 -1.24 9.65 4.51
CA VAL A 33 -2.67 9.39 4.70
C VAL A 33 -3.47 10.00 3.53
N GLY A 34 -4.34 9.18 2.95
CA GLY A 34 -5.15 9.52 1.78
C GLY A 34 -5.21 8.41 0.76
N THR A 35 -5.82 8.73 -0.39
CA THR A 35 -5.91 7.82 -1.54
C THR A 35 -4.91 8.24 -2.61
N TRP A 36 -4.20 7.27 -3.17
CA TRP A 36 -3.18 7.44 -4.19
C TRP A 36 -3.47 6.51 -5.34
N THR A 37 -3.56 7.02 -6.57
CA THR A 37 -4.01 6.27 -7.73
C THR A 37 -3.00 6.31 -8.87
N ASN A 38 -2.83 5.19 -9.56
CA ASN A 38 -2.05 5.06 -10.78
C ASN A 38 -2.92 4.39 -11.85
N GLY A 39 -2.90 4.95 -13.06
CA GLY A 39 -3.75 4.49 -14.15
C GLY A 39 -5.18 4.99 -14.07
N SER A 40 -5.93 4.68 -15.12
CA SER A 40 -7.36 4.94 -15.21
C SER A 40 -8.03 3.81 -15.99
N VAL A 41 -9.26 3.48 -15.62
CA VAL A 41 -10.11 2.64 -16.48
C VAL A 41 -10.76 3.57 -17.48
N GLY A 42 -10.25 3.58 -18.71
CA GLY A 42 -10.83 4.40 -19.76
C GLY A 42 -12.23 3.90 -20.11
N SER A 43 -13.21 4.82 -20.13
CA SER A 43 -14.49 4.61 -20.81
C SER A 43 -14.38 4.72 -22.34
N ILE A 44 -13.17 5.04 -22.85
CA ILE A 44 -12.91 5.30 -24.26
C ILE A 44 -13.01 3.98 -25.03
N GLN A 45 -14.07 3.86 -25.80
CA GLN A 45 -14.29 2.76 -26.73
C GLN A 45 -13.21 2.81 -27.81
N TYR A 46 -12.44 1.74 -27.98
CA TYR A 46 -11.59 1.60 -29.15
C TYR A 46 -12.50 1.32 -30.35
N LYS A 47 -12.57 2.26 -31.30
CA LYS A 47 -13.24 2.06 -32.59
C LYS A 47 -12.21 1.55 -33.58
N ASP A 48 -12.36 0.30 -33.98
CA ASP A 48 -11.58 -0.30 -35.05
C ASP A 48 -11.81 0.48 -36.36
N ARG A 49 -10.75 1.00 -36.98
CA ARG A 49 -10.83 1.81 -38.21
C ARG A 49 -11.19 1.02 -39.46
N VAL A 50 -11.04 -0.31 -39.43
CA VAL A 50 -11.30 -1.21 -40.56
C VAL A 50 -12.69 -1.84 -40.44
N THR A 51 -13.07 -2.27 -39.24
CA THR A 51 -14.37 -2.96 -39.02
C THR A 51 -15.47 -2.06 -38.46
N GLY A 52 -15.14 -0.83 -38.02
CA GLY A 52 -16.09 0.12 -37.45
C GLY A 52 -16.63 -0.27 -36.06
N SER A 53 -16.22 -1.44 -35.54
CA SER A 53 -16.69 -2.00 -34.27
C SER A 53 -16.09 -1.25 -33.08
N THR A 54 -16.94 -0.94 -32.09
CA THR A 54 -16.56 -0.31 -30.82
C THR A 54 -16.32 -1.40 -29.77
N SER A 55 -15.08 -1.50 -29.28
CA SER A 55 -14.76 -2.34 -28.12
C SER A 55 -14.79 -1.52 -26.83
N PRO A 56 -15.35 -2.02 -25.72
CA PRO A 56 -15.13 -1.47 -24.38
C PRO A 56 -13.66 -1.19 -24.11
N GLY A 57 -13.38 -0.09 -23.41
CA GLY A 57 -12.04 0.43 -23.19
C GLY A 57 -11.09 -0.56 -22.50
N ARG A 58 -9.80 -0.45 -22.83
CA ARG A 58 -8.73 -1.08 -22.06
C ARG A 58 -8.32 -0.14 -20.95
N GLY A 59 -8.01 -0.67 -19.77
CA GLY A 59 -7.61 0.17 -18.67
C GLY A 59 -7.03 -0.60 -17.50
N SER A 60 -6.23 0.09 -16.72
CA SER A 60 -5.73 -0.38 -15.45
C SER A 60 -5.93 0.71 -14.41
N HIS A 61 -6.27 0.31 -13.20
CA HIS A 61 -6.42 1.20 -12.07
C HIS A 61 -5.80 0.52 -10.85
N PHE A 62 -4.81 1.18 -10.28
CA PHE A 62 -4.13 0.73 -9.08
C PHE A 62 -4.25 1.84 -8.04
N SER A 63 -4.72 1.51 -6.84
CA SER A 63 -4.91 2.49 -5.78
C SER A 63 -4.43 1.99 -4.44
N TYR A 64 -3.73 2.83 -3.71
CA TYR A 64 -3.49 2.67 -2.28
C TYR A 64 -4.33 3.65 -1.50
N LYS A 65 -4.96 3.20 -0.42
CA LYS A 65 -5.60 4.03 0.58
C LYS A 65 -4.96 3.78 1.93
N PHE A 66 -4.27 4.78 2.44
CA PHE A 66 -3.64 4.76 3.75
C PHE A 66 -4.52 5.50 4.75
N PHE A 67 -4.98 4.80 5.78
CA PHE A 67 -5.85 5.35 6.82
C PHE A 67 -5.03 5.79 8.03
N ALA A 68 -5.42 6.88 8.68
CA ALA A 68 -4.72 7.41 9.86
C ALA A 68 -4.64 6.42 11.06
N ASN A 69 -5.44 5.36 11.07
CA ASN A 69 -5.41 4.30 12.08
C ASN A 69 -4.38 3.18 11.79
N GLY A 70 -3.50 3.41 10.81
CA GLY A 70 -2.49 2.45 10.38
C GLY A 70 -3.01 1.24 9.62
N SER A 71 -4.27 1.25 9.18
CA SER A 71 -4.74 0.29 8.17
C SER A 71 -4.45 0.81 6.77
N TYR A 72 -4.29 -0.09 5.81
CA TYR A 72 -4.26 0.27 4.39
C TYR A 72 -5.12 -0.68 3.57
N GLU A 73 -5.52 -0.19 2.41
CA GLU A 73 -6.13 -0.98 1.35
C GLU A 73 -5.37 -0.72 0.05
N PHE A 74 -5.12 -1.79 -0.70
CA PHE A 74 -4.70 -1.73 -2.08
C PHE A 74 -5.78 -2.36 -2.96
N VAL A 75 -6.08 -1.70 -4.08
CA VAL A 75 -6.94 -2.22 -5.12
C VAL A 75 -6.20 -2.16 -6.45
N GLY A 76 -6.06 -3.30 -7.11
CA GLY A 76 -5.59 -3.41 -8.48
C GLY A 76 -6.73 -3.90 -9.36
N TYR A 77 -7.00 -3.20 -10.45
CA TYR A 77 -7.96 -3.58 -11.46
C TYR A 77 -7.35 -3.45 -12.83
N MET A 78 -7.49 -4.48 -13.65
CA MET A 78 -7.11 -4.46 -15.05
C MET A 78 -8.25 -5.01 -15.89
N GLU A 79 -8.49 -4.37 -17.02
CA GLU A 79 -9.49 -4.78 -17.99
C GLU A 79 -8.92 -4.74 -19.39
N SER A 80 -9.23 -5.78 -20.15
CA SER A 80 -9.00 -5.82 -21.58
C SER A 80 -10.22 -6.42 -22.27
N THR A 81 -10.61 -5.81 -23.39
CA THR A 81 -11.60 -6.40 -24.29
C THR A 81 -10.94 -6.79 -25.61
N MET A 82 -11.21 -8.01 -26.04
CA MET A 82 -10.73 -8.59 -27.30
C MET A 82 -11.87 -9.37 -27.94
N TYR A 83 -12.16 -9.11 -29.22
CA TYR A 83 -13.20 -9.84 -29.98
C TYR A 83 -14.55 -9.95 -29.24
N SER A 84 -15.02 -8.83 -28.67
CA SER A 84 -16.23 -8.75 -27.83
C SER A 84 -16.18 -9.53 -26.50
N CYS A 85 -15.04 -10.13 -26.16
CA CYS A 85 -14.79 -10.79 -24.89
C CYS A 85 -14.07 -9.86 -23.91
N ARG A 86 -14.73 -9.54 -22.80
CA ARG A 86 -14.17 -8.75 -21.71
C ARG A 86 -13.48 -9.65 -20.70
N SER A 87 -12.19 -9.42 -20.47
CA SER A 87 -11.40 -10.06 -19.42
C SER A 87 -11.05 -9.04 -18.35
N THR A 88 -11.23 -9.41 -17.08
CA THR A 88 -10.86 -8.56 -15.94
C THR A 88 -10.02 -9.31 -14.93
N LEU A 89 -9.08 -8.60 -14.31
CA LEU A 89 -8.28 -9.06 -13.19
C LEU A 89 -8.43 -8.04 -12.06
N PHE A 90 -8.88 -8.52 -10.91
CA PHE A 90 -9.06 -7.73 -9.71
C PHE A 90 -8.21 -8.30 -8.58
N ASN A 91 -7.53 -7.41 -7.87
CA ASN A 91 -6.79 -7.69 -6.67
C ASN A 91 -7.20 -6.70 -5.57
N GLN A 92 -7.43 -7.20 -4.37
CA GLN A 92 -7.66 -6.39 -3.19
C GLN A 92 -6.82 -6.92 -2.04
N ILE A 93 -5.97 -6.05 -1.51
CA ILE A 93 -5.15 -6.35 -0.34
C ILE A 93 -5.55 -5.40 0.78
N THR A 94 -5.77 -5.92 1.98
CA THR A 94 -6.07 -5.10 3.16
C THR A 94 -5.17 -5.53 4.30
N GLY A 95 -4.68 -4.58 5.09
CA GLY A 95 -3.80 -4.90 6.20
C GLY A 95 -3.42 -3.69 7.03
N LYS A 96 -2.29 -3.81 7.72
CA LYS A 96 -1.68 -2.74 8.51
C LYS A 96 -0.43 -2.22 7.82
N TYR A 97 -0.15 -0.93 8.01
CA TYR A 97 1.08 -0.33 7.54
C TYR A 97 1.77 0.46 8.65
N ARG A 98 3.09 0.54 8.55
CA ARG A 98 3.92 1.39 9.40
C ARG A 98 4.93 2.12 8.53
N VAL A 99 5.20 3.37 8.86
CA VAL A 99 6.23 4.17 8.20
C VAL A 99 7.44 4.22 9.12
N ASP A 100 8.61 3.96 8.57
CA ASP A 100 9.89 4.09 9.27
C ASP A 100 10.88 4.85 8.37
N GLY A 101 11.12 6.13 8.67
CA GLY A 101 11.90 7.01 7.80
C GLY A 101 11.33 7.08 6.37
N SER A 102 12.09 6.54 5.41
CA SER A 102 11.76 6.49 3.97
C SER A 102 11.20 5.15 3.52
N THR A 103 10.80 4.27 4.42
CA THR A 103 10.19 2.98 4.09
C THR A 103 8.77 2.84 4.65
N ILE A 104 7.98 2.02 3.97
CA ILE A 104 6.65 1.57 4.41
C ILE A 104 6.71 0.06 4.58
N ASP A 105 6.47 -0.40 5.80
CA ASP A 105 6.22 -1.80 6.11
C ASP A 105 4.73 -2.08 5.87
N LEU A 106 4.42 -2.97 4.94
CA LEU A 106 3.08 -3.45 4.64
C LEU A 106 2.90 -4.86 5.25
N ASP A 107 1.95 -4.98 6.16
CA ASP A 107 1.55 -6.23 6.80
C ASP A 107 0.12 -6.61 6.37
N PRO A 108 -0.03 -7.29 5.22
CA PRO A 108 -1.35 -7.65 4.71
C PRO A 108 -2.00 -8.73 5.59
N ALA A 109 -3.28 -8.54 5.91
CA ALA A 109 -4.11 -9.55 6.57
C ALA A 109 -4.94 -10.36 5.56
N ARG A 110 -5.19 -9.79 4.38
CA ARG A 110 -5.96 -10.43 3.29
C ARG A 110 -5.36 -10.05 1.94
N ASP A 111 -5.28 -11.02 1.03
CA ASP A 111 -4.94 -10.84 -0.37
C ASP A 111 -5.96 -11.60 -1.24
N PHE A 112 -6.91 -10.89 -1.82
CA PHE A 112 -8.00 -11.44 -2.62
C PHE A 112 -7.78 -11.18 -4.11
N TRP A 113 -7.99 -12.22 -4.92
CA TRP A 113 -7.88 -12.16 -6.37
C TRP A 113 -9.16 -12.66 -7.03
N LYS A 114 -9.56 -11.99 -8.11
CA LYS A 114 -10.66 -12.42 -8.97
C LYS A 114 -10.29 -12.20 -10.43
N SER A 115 -10.48 -13.22 -11.25
CA SER A 115 -10.31 -13.16 -12.70
C SER A 115 -11.62 -13.56 -13.37
N THR A 116 -12.04 -12.79 -14.37
CA THR A 116 -13.25 -13.09 -15.15
C THR A 116 -13.01 -12.94 -16.65
N ASN A 117 -13.71 -13.73 -17.45
CA ASN A 117 -13.76 -13.64 -18.90
C ASN A 117 -15.21 -13.85 -19.37
N SER A 118 -15.77 -12.89 -20.10
CA SER A 118 -17.17 -12.94 -20.54
C SER A 118 -17.48 -14.05 -21.55
N CYS A 119 -16.49 -14.52 -22.31
CA CYS A 119 -16.66 -15.57 -23.32
C CYS A 119 -16.29 -16.97 -22.81
N ALA A 120 -15.64 -17.06 -21.65
CA ALA A 120 -15.21 -18.31 -21.04
C ALA A 120 -15.54 -18.30 -19.55
N ALA A 121 -16.82 -18.09 -19.21
CA ALA A 121 -17.26 -17.91 -17.83
C ALA A 121 -16.94 -19.10 -16.92
N SER A 122 -16.85 -20.32 -17.46
CA SER A 122 -16.40 -21.52 -16.73
C SER A 122 -14.95 -21.42 -16.24
N GLY A 123 -14.14 -20.56 -16.84
CA GLY A 123 -12.76 -20.27 -16.43
C GLY A 123 -12.62 -19.16 -15.39
N ASN A 124 -13.72 -18.53 -14.97
CA ASN A 124 -13.70 -17.50 -13.93
C ASN A 124 -13.20 -18.08 -12.61
N LYS A 125 -12.31 -17.37 -11.94
CA LYS A 125 -11.69 -17.82 -10.68
C LYS A 125 -11.67 -16.71 -9.66
N GLN A 126 -11.85 -17.08 -8.41
CA GLN A 126 -11.59 -16.24 -7.26
C GLN A 126 -10.78 -17.03 -6.25
N THR A 127 -9.80 -16.38 -5.63
CA THR A 127 -8.94 -17.02 -4.65
C THR A 127 -8.44 -16.02 -3.62
N ALA A 128 -8.25 -16.49 -2.40
CA ALA A 128 -7.46 -15.78 -1.41
C ALA A 128 -6.05 -16.36 -1.44
N LYS A 129 -5.04 -15.51 -1.62
CA LYS A 129 -3.64 -15.91 -1.50
C LYS A 129 -3.16 -15.72 -0.08
N THR A 130 -2.11 -16.43 0.29
CA THR A 130 -1.40 -16.21 1.54
C THR A 130 -0.81 -14.80 1.55
N PRO A 131 -1.20 -13.93 2.50
CA PRO A 131 -0.64 -12.59 2.60
C PRO A 131 0.87 -12.64 2.88
N VAL A 132 1.64 -11.82 2.17
CA VAL A 132 3.09 -11.74 2.32
C VAL A 132 3.49 -10.33 2.75
N ARG A 133 4.19 -10.22 3.87
CA ARG A 133 4.75 -8.95 4.34
C ARG A 133 5.74 -8.40 3.35
N LYS A 134 5.71 -7.09 3.15
CA LYS A 134 6.60 -6.40 2.21
C LYS A 134 7.00 -5.05 2.78
N THR A 135 8.28 -4.73 2.68
CA THR A 135 8.79 -3.38 2.94
C THR A 135 9.09 -2.73 1.59
N VAL A 136 8.62 -1.51 1.40
CA VAL A 136 8.87 -0.72 0.19
C VAL A 136 9.52 0.61 0.57
N GLU A 137 10.44 1.08 -0.25
CA GLU A 137 10.91 2.45 -0.16
C GLU A 137 9.84 3.38 -0.75
N PHE A 138 9.71 4.57 -0.19
CA PHE A 138 8.83 5.57 -0.76
C PHE A 138 9.46 6.95 -0.78
N ARG A 139 9.02 7.74 -1.76
CA ARG A 139 9.24 9.19 -1.78
C ARG A 139 7.99 9.91 -2.23
N GLN A 140 7.82 11.13 -1.76
CA GLN A 140 6.79 12.03 -2.29
C GLN A 140 7.45 13.08 -3.18
N THR A 141 6.86 13.32 -4.34
CA THR A 141 7.31 14.34 -5.30
C THR A 141 6.10 15.08 -5.86
N MET A 142 6.32 16.09 -6.67
CA MET A 142 5.27 16.69 -7.50
C MET A 142 5.53 16.33 -8.97
N ASP A 143 4.47 16.21 -9.75
CA ASP A 143 4.58 16.22 -11.20
C ASP A 143 4.65 17.65 -11.76
N ASP A 144 4.89 17.77 -13.07
CA ASP A 144 4.99 19.06 -13.77
C ASP A 144 3.70 19.90 -13.70
N TYR A 145 2.58 19.29 -13.31
CA TYR A 145 1.27 19.92 -13.15
C TYR A 145 0.95 20.27 -11.68
N GLY A 146 1.93 20.10 -10.78
CA GLY A 146 1.81 20.39 -9.35
C GLY A 146 1.01 19.36 -8.56
N ALA A 147 0.69 18.19 -9.13
CA ALA A 147 0.02 17.14 -8.38
C ALA A 147 1.02 16.35 -7.54
N THR A 148 0.68 16.10 -6.27
CA THR A 148 1.50 15.27 -5.39
C THR A 148 1.48 13.82 -5.85
N LEU A 149 2.67 13.23 -5.97
CA LEU A 149 2.91 11.83 -6.27
C LEU A 149 3.51 11.11 -5.06
N LEU A 150 3.08 9.88 -4.84
CA LEU A 150 3.72 8.90 -3.97
C LEU A 150 4.39 7.85 -4.87
N CYS A 151 5.72 7.84 -4.91
CA CYS A 151 6.49 6.86 -5.65
C CYS A 151 6.95 5.75 -4.70
N LEU A 152 6.60 4.50 -5.03
CA LEU A 152 6.96 3.31 -4.27
C LEU A 152 7.99 2.51 -5.06
N ASN A 153 9.08 2.13 -4.42
CA ASN A 153 10.10 1.25 -4.98
C ASN A 153 10.14 -0.06 -4.18
N ASP A 154 9.98 -1.17 -4.88
CA ASP A 154 9.97 -2.51 -4.28
C ASP A 154 11.19 -3.37 -4.61
N GLY A 155 12.25 -2.76 -5.13
CA GLY A 155 13.46 -3.43 -5.57
C GLY A 155 13.38 -4.00 -6.99
N THR A 156 12.18 -4.12 -7.58
CA THR A 156 12.01 -4.52 -8.99
C THR A 156 11.78 -3.33 -9.92
N GLY A 157 11.27 -2.23 -9.36
CA GLY A 157 11.08 -0.97 -10.05
C GLY A 157 10.35 0.04 -9.18
N GLU A 158 10.22 1.26 -9.71
CA GLU A 158 9.48 2.33 -9.07
C GLU A 158 8.15 2.57 -9.78
N THR A 159 7.09 2.75 -9.00
CA THR A 159 5.76 3.13 -9.50
C THR A 159 5.23 4.33 -8.73
N CYS A 160 4.80 5.38 -9.43
CA CYS A 160 4.25 6.59 -8.83
C CYS A 160 2.72 6.65 -8.91
N TYR A 161 2.10 6.99 -7.79
CA TYR A 161 0.66 7.12 -7.62
C TYR A 161 0.33 8.59 -7.34
N ARG A 162 -0.62 9.16 -8.06
CA ARG A 162 -1.08 10.53 -7.86
C ARG A 162 -2.08 10.59 -6.70
N ARG A 163 -1.97 11.61 -5.85
CA ARG A 163 -2.94 11.85 -4.79
C ARG A 163 -4.33 12.15 -5.38
N GLU A 164 -5.34 11.44 -4.91
CA GLU A 164 -6.74 11.78 -5.20
C GLU A 164 -7.13 13.02 -4.39
N LYS A 165 -7.92 13.91 -5.01
CA LYS A 165 -8.34 15.18 -4.42
C LYS A 165 -9.47 14.99 -3.40
#